data_AF-A0A4V3D9W3-F1
#
_entry.id   AF-A0A4V3D9W3-F1
#
_cell.length_a   1.000
_cell.length_b   1.000
_cell.length_c   1.000
_cell.angle_alpha   90.00
_cell.angle_beta   90.00
_cell.angle_gamma   90.00
#
_symmetry.space_group_name_H-M   'P 1'
#
loop_
_entity.id
_entity.type
_entity.pdbx_description
1 polymer ?
#
loop_
_entity_poly.entity_id
_entity_poly.type
_entity_poly.pdbx_seq_one_letter_code
_entity_poly.pdbx_strand_id
1 'polypeptide(L)'
;MKKFIFILICFCLSGCLDFFLYRDSYTIDNMAYWEHIDTKEKASLKTENDCFDKVNQNNSFTRDKYGQCLYEQGYRFRTDSILYCYYYMKERCKAYDKYRK
;
A
#
# COMPACT_ATOMS: atom_id res chain seq x y z
N MET A 1 -35.78 -15.99 -0.37
CA MET A 1 -34.46 -16.61 -0.10
C MET A 1 -33.85 -17.28 -1.35
N LYS A 2 -34.53 -18.24 -2.01
CA LYS A 2 -33.98 -18.94 -3.20
C LYS A 2 -33.61 -18.02 -4.38
N LYS A 3 -34.37 -16.94 -4.63
CA LYS A 3 -34.09 -15.98 -5.71
C LYS A 3 -32.82 -15.14 -5.49
N PHE A 4 -32.49 -14.81 -4.24
CA PHE A 4 -31.27 -14.07 -3.91
C PHE A 4 -30.01 -14.93 -4.06
N ILE A 5 -30.10 -16.22 -3.74
CA ILE A 5 -29.01 -17.18 -3.93
C ILE A 5 -28.66 -17.31 -5.42
N PHE A 6 -29.66 -17.37 -6.29
CA PHE A 6 -29.45 -17.41 -7.73
C PHE A 6 -28.75 -16.15 -8.27
N ILE A 7 -29.15 -14.96 -7.80
CA ILE A 7 -28.51 -13.69 -8.20
C ILE A 7 -27.05 -13.65 -7.74
N LEU A 8 -26.75 -14.11 -6.52
CA LEU A 8 -25.39 -14.17 -5.99
C LEU A 8 -24.48 -15.11 -6.81
N ILE A 9 -25.00 -16.29 -7.18
CA ILE A 9 -24.27 -17.28 -7.98
C ILE A 9 -24.01 -16.76 -9.40
N CYS A 10 -24.99 -16.10 -10.02
CA CYS A 10 -24.81 -15.48 -11.34
C CYS A 10 -23.73 -14.38 -11.30
N PHE A 11 -23.67 -13.58 -10.23
CA PHE A 11 -22.61 -12.56 -10.06
C PHE A 11 -21.21 -13.16 -9.90
N CYS A 12 -21.09 -14.33 -9.27
CA CYS A 12 -19.81 -15.03 -9.13
C CYS A 12 -19.36 -15.71 -10.44
N LEU A 13 -20.30 -16.25 -11.24
CA LEU A 13 -20.00 -16.98 -12.48
C LEU A 13 -19.79 -16.07 -13.70
N SER A 14 -20.33 -14.85 -13.70
CA SER A 14 -20.22 -13.91 -14.82
C SER A 14 -18.88 -13.16 -14.89
N GLY A 15 -17.91 -13.48 -14.02
CA GLY A 15 -16.63 -12.76 -13.95
C GLY A 15 -16.76 -11.33 -13.44
N CYS A 16 -17.93 -10.90 -12.95
CA CYS A 16 -18.09 -9.56 -12.37
C CYS A 16 -17.25 -9.38 -11.11
N LEU A 17 -16.88 -10.47 -10.42
CA LEU A 17 -15.91 -10.44 -9.32
C LEU A 17 -14.51 -10.03 -9.80
N ASP A 18 -14.10 -10.42 -11.01
CA ASP A 18 -12.81 -10.05 -11.58
C ASP A 18 -12.75 -8.55 -11.83
N PHE A 19 -13.87 -7.88 -12.17
CA PHE A 19 -13.90 -6.43 -12.30
C PHE A 19 -13.63 -5.69 -10.98
N PHE A 20 -14.01 -6.28 -9.84
CA PHE A 20 -13.75 -5.69 -8.52
C PHE A 20 -12.35 -6.02 -7.97
N LEU A 21 -11.77 -7.15 -8.39
CA LEU A 21 -10.46 -7.62 -7.95
C LEU A 21 -9.33 -7.20 -8.90
N TYR A 22 -9.63 -6.95 -10.16
CA TYR A 22 -8.71 -6.38 -11.13
C TYR A 22 -8.54 -4.89 -10.83
N ARG A 23 -7.31 -4.50 -10.53
CA ARG A 23 -6.91 -3.09 -10.40
C ARG A 23 -5.59 -2.92 -11.13
N ASP A 24 -5.48 -1.83 -11.86
CA ASP A 24 -4.23 -1.50 -12.54
C ASP A 24 -3.10 -1.26 -11.53
N SER A 25 -1.88 -1.57 -11.94
CA SER A 25 -0.68 -1.49 -11.09
C SER A 25 -0.50 -0.11 -10.45
N TYR A 26 -0.73 0.97 -11.21
CA TYR A 26 -0.66 2.34 -10.71
C TYR A 26 -1.68 2.60 -9.59
N THR A 27 -2.91 2.13 -9.73
CA THR A 27 -3.93 2.26 -8.69
C THR A 27 -3.52 1.50 -7.44
N ILE A 28 -2.97 0.30 -7.59
CA ILE A 28 -2.44 -0.52 -6.49
C ILE A 28 -1.32 0.24 -5.77
N ASP A 29 -0.32 0.74 -6.49
CA ASP A 29 0.82 1.44 -5.89
C ASP A 29 0.41 2.67 -5.09
N ASN A 30 -0.59 3.44 -5.56
CA ASN A 30 -1.13 4.60 -4.86
C ASN A 30 -1.94 4.29 -3.60
N MET A 31 -2.27 3.02 -3.32
CA MET A 31 -2.96 2.65 -2.09
C MET A 31 -2.06 2.68 -0.86
N ALA A 32 -0.74 2.73 -1.05
CA ALA A 32 0.22 2.83 0.02
C ALA A 32 0.77 4.25 0.10
N TYR A 33 0.88 4.78 1.31
CA TYR A 33 1.39 6.13 1.53
C TYR A 33 2.03 6.22 2.91
N TRP A 34 2.80 7.28 3.10
CA TRP A 34 3.39 7.64 4.38
C TRP A 34 2.59 8.79 4.97
N GLU A 35 2.19 8.66 6.22
CA GLU A 35 1.36 9.63 6.93
C GLU A 35 2.13 10.17 8.14
N HIS A 36 2.23 11.48 8.31
CA HIS A 36 2.85 12.05 9.50
C HIS A 36 2.03 11.73 10.75
N ILE A 37 2.69 11.30 11.82
CA ILE A 37 2.02 10.81 13.04
C ILE A 37 1.13 11.90 13.67
N ASP A 38 1.62 13.14 13.73
CA ASP A 38 0.88 14.24 14.36
C ASP A 38 -0.14 14.91 13.43
N THR A 39 0.30 15.38 12.26
CA THR A 39 -0.56 16.17 11.34
C THR A 39 -1.51 15.34 10.49
N LYS A 40 -1.29 14.02 10.39
CA LYS A 40 -2.01 13.12 9.46
C LYS A 40 -1.84 13.46 7.98
N GLU A 41 -0.91 14.35 7.66
CA GLU A 41 -0.62 14.71 6.27
C GLU A 41 0.19 13.61 5.59
N LYS A 42 -0.09 13.40 4.30
CA LYS A 42 0.71 12.49 3.48
C LYS A 42 2.11 13.09 3.29
N ALA A 43 3.14 12.24 3.30
CA ALA A 43 4.49 12.65 2.97
C ALA A 43 4.50 13.35 1.60
N SER A 44 5.17 14.50 1.54
CA SER A 44 5.34 15.19 0.27
C SER A 44 6.23 14.36 -0.66
N LEU A 45 6.05 14.51 -1.97
CA LEU A 45 6.93 13.86 -2.96
C LEU A 45 8.41 14.21 -2.72
N LYS A 46 8.67 15.45 -2.26
CA LYS A 46 10.01 15.89 -1.90
C LYS A 46 10.58 15.05 -0.75
N THR A 47 9.82 14.87 0.33
CA THR A 47 10.23 14.07 1.49
C THR A 47 10.54 12.62 1.10
N GLU A 48 9.69 12.03 0.27
CA GLU A 48 9.90 10.68 -0.25
C GLU A 48 11.17 10.59 -1.11
N ASN A 49 11.37 11.53 -2.05
CA ASN A 49 12.56 11.57 -2.89
C ASN A 49 13.84 11.81 -2.08
N ASP A 50 13.82 12.72 -1.11
CA ASP A 50 14.97 13.00 -0.24
C ASP A 50 15.40 11.72 0.51
N CYS A 51 14.46 10.92 0.99
CA CYS A 51 14.76 9.63 1.60
C CYS A 51 15.26 8.58 0.59
N PHE A 52 14.67 8.54 -0.61
CA PHE A 52 15.11 7.63 -1.67
C PHE A 52 16.57 7.91 -2.07
N ASP A 53 16.91 9.18 -2.29
CA ASP A 53 18.25 9.62 -2.65
C ASP A 53 19.23 9.34 -1.52
N LYS A 54 18.87 9.65 -0.27
CA LYS A 54 19.71 9.37 0.91
C LYS A 54 20.05 7.88 1.04
N VAL A 55 19.10 7.00 0.75
CA VAL A 55 19.33 5.54 0.84
C VAL A 55 20.16 5.03 -0.33
N ASN A 56 20.01 5.62 -1.52
CA ASN A 56 20.67 5.17 -2.75
C ASN A 56 22.04 5.79 -3.01
N GLN A 57 22.40 6.88 -2.34
CA GLN A 57 23.62 7.63 -2.65
C GLN A 57 24.93 6.82 -2.51
N ASN A 58 24.95 5.68 -1.80
CA ASN A 58 26.16 4.84 -1.65
C ASN A 58 25.88 3.34 -1.39
N ASN A 59 24.63 2.89 -1.54
CA ASN A 59 24.24 1.51 -1.21
C ASN A 59 23.15 1.02 -2.17
N SER A 60 22.98 -0.31 -2.25
CA SER A 60 21.79 -0.88 -2.89
C SER A 60 20.53 -0.45 -2.14
N PHE A 61 19.51 -0.04 -2.89
CA PHE A 61 18.20 0.30 -2.34
C PHE A 61 17.69 -0.86 -1.50
N THR A 62 17.28 -0.57 -0.27
CA THR A 62 16.47 -1.50 0.52
C THR A 62 15.24 -0.75 1.01
N ARG A 63 14.08 -1.39 0.86
CA ARG A 63 12.83 -0.87 1.42
C ARG A 63 13.00 -0.56 2.90
N ASP A 64 13.74 -1.40 3.60
CA ASP A 64 13.92 -1.22 5.03
C ASP A 64 14.54 0.13 5.41
N LYS A 65 15.68 0.48 4.79
CA LYS A 65 16.34 1.77 5.01
C LYS A 65 15.48 2.95 4.57
N TYR A 66 14.72 2.79 3.48
CA TYR A 66 13.78 3.81 3.02
C TYR A 66 12.68 4.07 4.04
N GLY A 67 12.04 3.00 4.54
CA GLY A 67 11.02 3.11 5.56
C GLY A 67 11.55 3.67 6.87
N GLN A 68 12.78 3.30 7.26
CA GLN A 68 13.44 3.86 8.43
C GLN A 68 13.65 5.38 8.30
N CYS A 69 14.11 5.86 7.15
CA CYS A 69 14.33 7.28 6.89
C CYS A 69 13.05 8.12 7.05
N LEU A 70 11.92 7.60 6.59
CA LEU A 70 10.62 8.26 6.74
C LEU A 70 10.11 8.17 8.17
N TYR A 71 10.31 7.03 8.83
CA TYR A 71 9.93 6.82 10.22
C TYR A 71 10.66 7.75 11.19
N GLU A 72 11.96 7.96 10.99
CA GLU A 72 12.76 8.92 11.76
C GLU A 72 12.29 10.37 11.59
N GLN A 73 11.59 10.67 10.48
CA GLN A 73 10.97 11.98 10.22
C GLN A 73 9.52 12.07 10.73
N GLY A 74 9.06 11.09 11.51
CA GLY A 74 7.72 11.09 12.10
C GLY A 74 6.62 10.57 11.18
N TYR A 75 6.96 9.87 10.09
CA TYR A 75 5.99 9.26 9.19
C TYR A 75 5.77 7.78 9.49
N ARG A 76 4.53 7.32 9.36
CA ARG A 76 4.16 5.92 9.47
C ARG A 76 3.59 5.38 8.17
N PHE A 77 3.83 4.10 7.90
CA PHE A 77 3.32 3.44 6.73
C PHE A 77 1.81 3.18 6.87
N ARG A 78 1.04 3.61 5.87
CA ARG A 78 -0.40 3.45 5.79
C ARG A 78 -0.82 2.88 4.44
N THR A 79 -1.99 2.27 4.46
CA THR A 79 -2.61 1.66 3.28
C THR A 79 -4.09 1.98 3.28
N ASP A 80 -4.63 2.44 2.16
CA ASP A 80 -6.06 2.75 2.02
C ASP A 80 -6.94 1.48 1.98
N SER A 81 -6.34 0.30 1.78
CA SER A 81 -7.05 -0.97 1.77
C SER A 81 -6.24 -2.11 2.38
N ILE A 82 -6.89 -2.94 3.18
CA ILE A 82 -6.31 -4.22 3.66
C ILE A 82 -5.96 -5.16 2.50
N LEU A 83 -6.70 -5.06 1.39
CA LEU A 83 -6.46 -5.87 0.20
C LEU A 83 -5.08 -5.59 -0.41
N TYR A 84 -4.55 -4.37 -0.22
CA TYR A 84 -3.21 -4.00 -0.68
C TYR A 84 -2.16 -5.00 -0.19
N CYS A 85 -2.13 -5.27 1.12
CA CYS A 85 -1.14 -6.17 1.69
C CYS A 85 -1.48 -7.64 1.52
N TYR A 86 -2.76 -7.99 1.49
CA TYR A 86 -3.19 -9.38 1.41
C TYR A 86 -3.09 -9.94 -0.01
N TYR A 87 -3.53 -9.19 -1.02
CA TYR A 87 -3.59 -9.66 -2.40
C TYR A 87 -2.44 -9.15 -3.29
N TYR A 88 -1.99 -7.90 -3.13
CA TYR A 88 -1.15 -7.27 -4.15
C TYR A 88 0.33 -7.14 -3.75
N MET A 89 0.62 -6.69 -2.53
CA MET A 89 1.95 -6.18 -2.13
C MET A 89 2.44 -6.77 -0.79
N LYS A 90 2.31 -8.09 -0.64
CA LYS A 90 2.63 -8.83 0.59
C LYS A 90 4.05 -8.54 1.12
N GLU A 91 5.07 -8.66 0.26
CA GLU A 91 6.46 -8.45 0.68
C GLU A 91 6.77 -6.99 1.02
N ARG A 92 6.16 -6.03 0.30
CA ARG A 92 6.31 -4.60 0.62
C ARG A 92 5.68 -4.29 1.97
N CYS A 93 4.48 -4.79 2.23
CA CYS A 93 3.83 -4.62 3.52
C CYS A 93 4.58 -5.30 4.66
N LYS A 94 5.18 -6.49 4.42
CA LYS A 94 6.01 -7.17 5.41
C LYS A 94 7.26 -6.35 5.76
N ALA A 95 7.89 -5.71 4.78
CA ALA A 95 9.03 -4.83 5.02
C ALA A 95 8.65 -3.58 5.85
N TYR A 96 7.45 -3.05 5.63
CA TYR A 96 6.99 -1.82 6.29
C TYR A 96 6.12 -2.01 7.53
N ASP A 97 5.82 -3.26 7.91
CA ASP A 97 4.91 -3.56 9.03
C ASP A 97 5.39 -2.93 10.34
N LYS A 98 6.72 -2.95 10.56
CA LYS A 98 7.35 -2.33 11.73
C LYS A 98 7.23 -0.80 11.79
N TYR A 99 6.90 -0.14 10.68
CA TYR A 99 6.73 1.32 10.60
C TYR A 99 5.25 1.75 10.61
N ARG A 100 4.32 0.87 11.00
CA ARG A 100 2.87 1.18 11.06
C ARG A 100 2.41 1.80 12.39
N LYS A 101 3.17 1.60 13.46
CA LYS A 101 2.87 2.10 14.81
C LYS A 101 3.44 3.49 14.97
#